data_AF-A0A519T0L7-F1
#
_entry.id   AF-A0A519T0L7-F1
#
_cell.length_a   1.000
_cell.length_b   1.000
_cell.length_c   1.000
_cell.angle_alpha   90.00
_cell.angle_beta   90.00
_cell.angle_gamma   90.00
#
_symmetry.space_group_name_H-M   'P 1'
#
loop_
_entity.id
_entity.type
_entity.pdbx_description
1 polymer ?
#
loop_
_entity_poly.entity_id
_entity_poly.type
_entity_poly.pdbx_seq_one_letter_code
_entity_poly.pdbx_strand_id
1 'polypeptide(L)'
;DIECATGKLFTYNSLLESVQKKLISEEQLNTSVKRLYKIRFQLGMFDPVERVKYAQIPLSVVESAPHQAHALKMARESVVLLKNEQNTLPLRKNLKKIVVLGPNADNESVQLGNYNGFPTDIVTPLEGIRTKVGQGTEVVYMQGVDYASNTVYEPLNISKQLTYNEQPGFRAEYFKGIDLAGAPVVTRQEAGLDRYLANVKMEVAPGLPAENFSARYQAVFTPEKTQELALQISGDDGYRLFVDDKLVIDAWKGRGFSTNQHVLQVTAGQKLHLRLEYLQVDRRTILKFTGAKVVTMNAANILAQVRDADAIVFVGGISPKLEGEEMNVKVPGFSGGDRTTIGLPQVQTKLLKVLHSSGKPVVLALMTGSALGTPWEAANLPAIVNSWYGGQAAGTALADVLFGDYNP
;
A
#
# COMPACT_ATOMS: atom_id res chain seq x y z
N ASP A 1 -14.70 -5.40 -30.70
CA ASP A 1 -13.31 -5.66 -31.17
C ASP A 1 -12.58 -6.64 -30.25
N ILE A 2 -12.47 -6.36 -28.94
CA ILE A 2 -11.98 -7.33 -27.95
C ILE A 2 -12.67 -7.11 -26.60
N GLU A 3 -13.06 -8.18 -25.91
CA GLU A 3 -13.56 -8.16 -24.52
C GLU A 3 -12.44 -8.69 -23.61
N CYS A 4 -11.93 -7.86 -22.71
CA CYS A 4 -10.88 -8.22 -21.75
C CYS A 4 -11.52 -8.64 -20.41
N ALA A 5 -12.26 -9.73 -20.39
CA ALA A 5 -12.91 -10.24 -19.18
C ALA A 5 -12.21 -11.50 -18.63
N THR A 6 -12.31 -11.73 -17.32
CA THR A 6 -11.89 -12.97 -16.64
C THR A 6 -13.11 -13.58 -15.92
N GLY A 7 -13.32 -14.90 -16.05
CA GLY A 7 -14.41 -15.60 -15.34
C GLY A 7 -15.42 -16.33 -16.23
N LYS A 8 -16.62 -16.65 -15.72
CA LYS A 8 -17.64 -17.48 -16.41
C LYS A 8 -18.69 -16.70 -17.20
N LEU A 9 -18.76 -15.37 -17.04
CA LEU A 9 -19.74 -14.50 -17.70
C LEU A 9 -19.09 -13.80 -18.89
N PHE A 10 -18.90 -14.53 -19.99
CA PHE A 10 -18.38 -13.96 -21.23
C PHE A 10 -19.51 -13.61 -22.18
N THR A 11 -19.58 -12.35 -22.62
CA THR A 11 -20.46 -11.93 -23.70
C THR A 11 -20.10 -12.68 -24.98
N TYR A 12 -18.82 -13.02 -25.17
CA TYR A 12 -18.33 -13.90 -26.24
C TYR A 12 -19.14 -15.21 -26.38
N ASN A 13 -19.49 -15.88 -25.27
CA ASN A 13 -20.22 -17.15 -25.32
C ASN A 13 -21.62 -17.00 -25.95
N SER A 14 -22.18 -15.79 -25.92
CA SER A 14 -23.50 -15.50 -26.48
C SER A 14 -23.45 -15.09 -27.96
N LEU A 15 -22.26 -14.92 -28.56
CA LEU A 15 -22.15 -14.37 -29.91
C LEU A 15 -22.73 -15.31 -30.98
N LEU A 16 -22.46 -16.62 -30.88
CA LEU A 16 -23.01 -17.60 -31.82
C LEU A 16 -24.55 -17.62 -31.76
N GLU A 17 -25.10 -17.70 -30.54
CA GLU A 17 -26.54 -17.65 -30.32
C GLU A 17 -27.14 -16.33 -30.83
N SER A 18 -26.46 -15.20 -30.63
CA SER A 18 -26.92 -13.89 -31.10
C SER A 18 -26.97 -13.80 -32.62
N VAL A 19 -26.01 -14.42 -33.33
CA VAL A 19 -26.06 -14.57 -34.80
C VAL A 19 -27.22 -15.47 -35.22
N GLN A 20 -27.38 -16.64 -34.58
CA GLN A 20 -28.46 -17.58 -34.87
C GLN A 20 -29.85 -16.95 -34.66
N LYS A 21 -30.00 -16.12 -33.62
CA LYS A 21 -31.20 -15.35 -33.30
C LYS A 21 -31.35 -14.07 -34.13
N LYS A 22 -30.41 -13.77 -35.04
CA LYS A 22 -30.39 -12.56 -35.88
C LYS A 22 -30.39 -11.25 -35.09
N LEU A 23 -29.91 -11.27 -33.85
CA LEU A 23 -29.70 -10.06 -33.03
C LEU A 23 -28.47 -9.28 -33.51
N ILE A 24 -27.50 -9.99 -34.10
CA ILE A 24 -26.34 -9.44 -34.81
C ILE A 24 -26.11 -10.23 -36.10
N SER A 25 -25.38 -9.65 -37.05
CA SER A 25 -24.95 -10.33 -38.28
C SER A 25 -23.53 -10.89 -38.17
N GLU A 26 -23.23 -11.90 -38.97
CA GLU A 26 -21.86 -12.40 -39.13
C GLU A 26 -20.91 -11.31 -39.68
N GLU A 27 -21.41 -10.41 -40.53
CA GLU A 27 -20.63 -9.29 -41.04
C GLU A 27 -20.14 -8.36 -39.93
N GLN A 28 -20.99 -8.10 -38.91
CA GLN A 28 -20.58 -7.31 -37.74
C GLN A 28 -19.45 -8.00 -36.95
N LEU A 29 -19.49 -9.33 -36.81
CA LEU A 29 -18.39 -10.09 -36.21
C LEU A 29 -17.11 -9.98 -37.07
N ASN A 30 -17.24 -10.12 -38.40
CA ASN A 30 -16.12 -9.99 -39.33
C ASN A 30 -15.46 -8.61 -39.25
N THR A 31 -16.21 -7.53 -39.03
CA THR A 31 -15.65 -6.19 -38.80
C THR A 31 -14.74 -6.19 -37.56
N SER A 32 -15.18 -6.75 -36.45
CA SER A 32 -14.38 -6.80 -35.22
C SER A 32 -13.14 -7.69 -35.35
N VAL A 33 -13.27 -8.85 -35.98
CA VAL A 33 -12.14 -9.76 -36.24
C VAL A 33 -11.10 -9.06 -37.12
N LYS A 34 -11.51 -8.40 -38.21
CA LYS A 34 -10.60 -7.67 -39.10
C LYS A 34 -9.82 -6.58 -38.36
N ARG A 35 -10.48 -5.81 -37.47
CA ARG A 35 -9.81 -4.76 -36.67
C ARG A 35 -8.78 -5.35 -35.71
N LEU A 36 -9.15 -6.40 -34.97
CA LEU A 36 -8.26 -7.07 -34.03
C LEU A 36 -7.03 -7.66 -34.76
N TYR A 37 -7.25 -8.41 -35.84
CA TYR A 37 -6.16 -9.04 -36.58
C TYR A 37 -5.28 -8.01 -37.28
N LYS A 38 -5.85 -6.92 -37.81
CA LYS A 38 -5.05 -5.83 -38.39
C LYS A 38 -4.01 -5.31 -37.40
N ILE A 39 -4.39 -5.07 -36.15
CA ILE A 39 -3.46 -4.63 -35.10
C ILE A 39 -2.40 -5.69 -34.84
N ARG A 40 -2.79 -6.96 -34.72
CA ARG A 40 -1.85 -8.08 -34.49
C ARG A 40 -0.86 -8.26 -35.64
N PHE A 41 -1.29 -8.08 -36.89
CA PHE A 41 -0.40 -8.05 -38.06
C PHE A 41 0.55 -6.85 -38.01
N GLN A 42 0.08 -5.65 -37.67
CA GLN A 42 0.93 -4.46 -37.54
C GLN A 42 1.99 -4.60 -36.44
N LEU A 43 1.70 -5.36 -35.38
CA LEU A 43 2.64 -5.70 -34.31
C LEU A 43 3.60 -6.85 -34.69
N GLY A 44 3.44 -7.46 -35.88
CA GLY A 44 4.26 -8.56 -36.35
C GLY A 44 3.98 -9.91 -35.67
N MET A 45 2.84 -10.08 -34.99
CA MET A 45 2.55 -11.30 -34.23
C MET A 45 2.41 -12.58 -35.08
N PHE A 46 2.41 -12.44 -36.41
CA PHE A 46 2.37 -13.56 -37.37
C PHE A 46 3.65 -13.66 -38.21
N ASP A 47 4.63 -12.79 -37.98
CA ASP A 47 5.94 -12.82 -38.65
C ASP A 47 6.94 -13.67 -37.84
N PRO A 48 8.00 -14.20 -38.48
CA PRO A 48 9.14 -14.78 -37.76
C PRO A 48 9.70 -13.80 -36.72
N VAL A 49 10.00 -14.29 -35.51
CA VAL A 49 10.38 -13.46 -34.34
C VAL A 49 11.55 -12.54 -34.67
N GLU A 50 12.50 -13.01 -35.47
CA GLU A 50 13.71 -12.29 -35.89
C GLU A 50 13.39 -11.03 -36.72
N ARG A 51 12.21 -11.00 -37.35
CA ARG A 51 11.72 -9.86 -38.14
C ARG A 51 10.90 -8.87 -37.31
N VAL A 52 10.51 -9.23 -36.09
CA VAL A 52 9.64 -8.42 -35.24
C VAL A 52 10.47 -7.53 -34.33
N LYS A 53 10.61 -6.26 -34.69
CA LYS A 53 11.41 -5.26 -33.93
C LYS A 53 11.11 -5.27 -32.43
N TYR A 54 9.85 -5.39 -32.03
CA TYR A 54 9.44 -5.38 -30.62
C TYR A 54 9.85 -6.64 -29.86
N ALA A 55 9.92 -7.80 -30.53
CA ALA A 55 10.35 -9.05 -29.92
C ALA A 55 11.86 -9.10 -29.68
N GLN A 56 12.62 -8.20 -30.32
CA GLN A 56 14.07 -8.08 -30.14
C GLN A 56 14.46 -7.19 -28.96
N ILE A 57 13.49 -6.61 -28.23
CA ILE A 57 13.77 -5.78 -27.05
C ILE A 57 14.06 -6.71 -25.86
N PRO A 58 15.30 -6.76 -25.35
CA PRO A 58 15.62 -7.65 -24.24
C PRO A 58 15.04 -7.11 -22.93
N LEU A 59 14.83 -8.00 -21.96
CA LEU A 59 14.35 -7.63 -20.63
C LEU A 59 15.25 -6.60 -19.93
N SER A 60 16.55 -6.59 -20.25
CA SER A 60 17.52 -5.60 -19.73
C SER A 60 17.22 -4.14 -20.09
N VAL A 61 16.32 -3.90 -21.06
CA VAL A 61 15.84 -2.54 -21.38
C VAL A 61 14.78 -2.07 -20.38
N VAL A 62 13.98 -3.00 -19.83
CA VAL A 62 12.96 -2.69 -18.82
C VAL A 62 13.67 -2.15 -17.58
N GLU A 63 13.18 -1.00 -17.10
CA GLU A 63 13.77 -0.30 -15.94
C GLU A 63 15.28 0.00 -16.05
N SER A 64 15.82 0.09 -17.27
CA SER A 64 17.22 0.49 -17.47
C SER A 64 17.52 1.89 -16.92
N ALA A 65 18.79 2.19 -16.67
CA ALA A 65 19.21 3.49 -16.11
C ALA A 65 18.65 4.71 -16.88
N PRO A 66 18.57 4.73 -18.23
CA PRO A 66 17.89 5.80 -18.96
C PRO A 66 16.39 5.94 -18.64
N HIS A 67 15.67 4.84 -18.41
CA HIS A 67 14.26 4.87 -18.02
C HIS A 67 14.10 5.42 -16.60
N GLN A 68 14.94 5.00 -15.66
CA GLN A 68 14.94 5.52 -14.28
C GLN A 68 15.25 7.02 -14.25
N ALA A 69 16.25 7.46 -15.02
CA ALA A 69 16.56 8.89 -15.17
C ALA A 69 15.41 9.68 -15.80
N HIS A 70 14.71 9.11 -16.79
CA HIS A 70 13.53 9.74 -17.38
C HIS A 70 12.35 9.82 -16.39
N ALA A 71 12.12 8.77 -15.60
CA ALA A 71 11.10 8.76 -14.55
C ALA A 71 11.37 9.87 -13.51
N LEU A 72 12.62 10.02 -13.05
CA LEU A 72 13.00 11.12 -12.16
C LEU A 72 12.80 12.50 -12.80
N LYS A 73 13.14 12.65 -14.09
CA LYS A 73 12.88 13.89 -14.83
C LYS A 73 11.38 14.23 -14.82
N MET A 74 10.52 13.29 -15.18
CA MET A 74 9.07 13.49 -15.19
C MET A 74 8.52 13.78 -13.80
N ALA A 75 9.01 13.09 -12.76
CA ALA A 75 8.62 13.35 -11.39
C ALA A 75 8.96 14.79 -10.96
N ARG A 76 10.17 15.28 -11.27
CA ARG A 76 10.59 16.67 -10.98
C ARG A 76 9.74 17.70 -11.73
N GLU A 77 9.56 17.53 -13.03
CA GLU A 77 8.76 18.41 -13.89
C GLU A 77 7.26 18.40 -13.54
N SER A 78 6.81 17.43 -12.76
CA SER A 78 5.41 17.33 -12.30
C SER A 78 5.18 18.01 -10.95
N VAL A 79 6.22 18.30 -10.16
CA VAL A 79 6.04 18.93 -8.84
C VAL A 79 5.53 20.37 -9.03
N VAL A 80 4.48 20.74 -8.29
CA VAL A 80 3.90 22.10 -8.34
C VAL A 80 4.10 22.80 -7.01
N LEU A 81 4.83 23.92 -7.00
CA LEU A 81 4.91 24.80 -5.84
C LEU A 81 3.66 25.67 -5.76
N LEU A 82 2.78 25.37 -4.81
CA LEU A 82 1.48 26.05 -4.65
C LEU A 82 1.57 27.31 -3.78
N LYS A 83 2.47 27.30 -2.79
CA LYS A 83 2.70 28.43 -1.89
C LYS A 83 4.14 28.41 -1.37
N ASN A 84 4.78 29.57 -1.31
CA ASN A 84 6.06 29.77 -0.63
C ASN A 84 6.17 31.20 -0.11
N GLU A 85 5.98 31.37 1.18
CA GLU A 85 6.10 32.63 1.91
C GLU A 85 7.30 32.57 2.85
N GLN A 86 7.76 33.75 3.29
CA GLN A 86 8.84 33.88 4.29
C GLN A 86 10.16 33.21 3.88
N ASN A 87 10.37 32.98 2.58
CA ASN A 87 11.50 32.21 2.05
C ASN A 87 11.66 30.85 2.74
N THR A 88 10.53 30.18 3.01
CA THR A 88 10.52 28.89 3.71
C THR A 88 11.21 27.80 2.89
N LEU A 89 10.94 27.75 1.58
CA LEU A 89 11.65 26.91 0.63
C LEU A 89 12.61 27.75 -0.23
N PRO A 90 13.79 27.20 -0.60
CA PRO A 90 14.29 25.87 -0.24
C PRO A 90 14.77 25.76 1.21
N LEU A 91 14.60 24.57 1.81
CA LEU A 91 15.17 24.22 3.10
C LEU A 91 16.70 24.21 3.02
N ARG A 92 17.34 24.65 4.10
CA ARG A 92 18.80 24.59 4.22
C ARG A 92 19.23 23.14 4.46
N LYS A 93 20.34 22.71 3.84
CA LYS A 93 20.88 21.35 4.03
C LYS A 93 21.62 21.15 5.36
N ASN A 94 21.90 22.22 6.10
CA ASN A 94 22.62 22.21 7.37
C ASN A 94 21.72 22.45 8.59
N LEU A 95 20.41 22.22 8.46
CA LEU A 95 19.50 22.19 9.61
C LEU A 95 19.97 21.11 10.60
N LYS A 96 19.79 21.35 11.90
CA LYS A 96 20.14 20.36 12.94
C LYS A 96 19.07 19.29 13.05
N LYS A 97 17.80 19.65 12.95
CA LYS A 97 16.68 18.71 13.07
C LYS A 97 15.54 19.02 12.11
N ILE A 98 15.14 17.99 11.36
CA ILE A 98 13.95 18.01 10.51
C ILE A 98 13.00 16.93 11.02
N VAL A 99 11.75 17.31 11.30
CA VAL A 99 10.69 16.35 11.64
C VAL A 99 9.80 16.16 10.43
N VAL A 100 9.75 14.92 9.94
CA VAL A 100 8.90 14.50 8.84
C VAL A 100 7.67 13.79 9.42
N LEU A 101 6.48 14.22 9.01
CA LEU A 101 5.21 13.67 9.47
C LEU A 101 4.29 13.28 8.32
N GLY A 102 3.26 12.50 8.65
CA GLY A 102 2.11 12.26 7.78
C GLY A 102 2.09 10.88 7.12
N PRO A 103 0.90 10.42 6.69
CA PRO A 103 0.67 9.06 6.21
C PRO A 103 1.36 8.73 4.89
N ASN A 104 1.85 9.75 4.16
CA ASN A 104 2.51 9.58 2.86
C ASN A 104 4.04 9.73 2.94
N ALA A 105 4.60 10.06 4.11
CA ALA A 105 6.02 10.34 4.23
C ALA A 105 6.90 9.11 3.97
N ASP A 106 6.46 7.93 4.44
CA ASP A 106 7.22 6.68 4.32
C ASP A 106 6.32 5.56 3.79
N ASN A 107 5.73 5.81 2.61
CA ASN A 107 4.78 4.90 1.98
C ASN A 107 5.11 4.78 0.49
N GLU A 108 5.57 3.61 0.08
CA GLU A 108 5.91 3.35 -1.33
C GLU A 108 4.66 3.30 -2.21
N SER A 109 3.57 2.72 -1.70
CA SER A 109 2.35 2.48 -2.50
C SER A 109 1.69 3.76 -2.98
N VAL A 110 1.74 4.83 -2.18
CA VAL A 110 1.15 6.11 -2.59
C VAL A 110 1.92 6.77 -3.73
N GLN A 111 3.22 6.47 -3.89
CA GLN A 111 3.99 7.04 -4.99
C GLN A 111 3.56 6.52 -6.36
N LEU A 112 3.08 5.28 -6.42
CA LEU A 112 2.79 4.61 -7.69
C LEU A 112 1.40 4.89 -8.24
N GLY A 113 0.46 5.32 -7.40
CA GLY A 113 -0.92 5.53 -7.83
C GLY A 113 -1.70 4.21 -8.03
N ASN A 114 -2.69 4.24 -8.93
CA ASN A 114 -3.43 3.07 -9.40
C ASN A 114 -2.87 2.58 -10.75
N TYR A 115 -3.12 1.31 -11.11
CA TYR A 115 -2.69 0.71 -12.38
C TYR A 115 -1.19 0.80 -12.66
N ASN A 116 -0.38 0.51 -11.63
CA ASN A 116 1.07 0.59 -11.68
C ASN A 116 1.76 -0.76 -11.94
N GLY A 117 3.02 -0.70 -12.39
CA GLY A 117 3.95 -1.84 -12.39
C GLY A 117 4.63 -2.06 -11.03
N PHE A 118 5.63 -2.93 -10.99
CA PHE A 118 6.47 -3.19 -9.81
C PHE A 118 7.91 -2.72 -10.09
N PRO A 119 8.25 -1.44 -9.81
CA PRO A 119 9.63 -0.98 -9.90
C PRO A 119 10.53 -1.76 -8.95
N THR A 120 11.82 -1.89 -9.29
CA THR A 120 12.81 -2.56 -8.45
C THR A 120 13.08 -1.75 -7.18
N ASP A 121 13.11 -0.42 -7.31
CA ASP A 121 13.35 0.51 -6.21
C ASP A 121 12.35 1.66 -6.23
N ILE A 122 11.86 2.05 -5.06
CA ILE A 122 10.94 3.17 -4.85
C ILE A 122 11.50 4.02 -3.72
N VAL A 123 11.72 5.32 -3.94
CA VAL A 123 12.31 6.21 -2.92
C VAL A 123 11.22 7.01 -2.23
N THR A 124 10.97 6.78 -0.93
CA THR A 124 9.93 7.54 -0.18
C THR A 124 10.31 9.00 0.04
N PRO A 125 9.35 9.91 0.28
CA PRO A 125 9.65 11.28 0.70
C PRO A 125 10.61 11.35 1.90
N LEU A 126 10.45 10.48 2.89
CA LEU A 126 11.32 10.39 4.05
C LEU A 126 12.75 9.99 3.64
N GLU A 127 12.89 8.96 2.79
CA GLU A 127 14.19 8.53 2.26
C GLU A 127 14.83 9.63 1.43
N GLY A 128 14.07 10.25 0.52
CA GLY A 128 14.52 11.39 -0.28
C GLY A 128 15.09 12.50 0.60
N ILE A 129 14.36 12.94 1.63
CA ILE A 129 14.82 13.97 2.58
C ILE A 129 16.10 13.53 3.29
N ARG A 130 16.18 12.28 3.76
CA ARG A 130 17.39 11.74 4.41
C ARG A 130 18.61 11.78 3.51
N THR A 131 18.46 11.52 2.21
CA THR A 131 19.59 11.57 1.25
C THR A 131 20.09 13.00 0.96
N LYS A 132 19.28 14.03 1.27
CA LYS A 132 19.62 15.44 0.99
C LYS A 132 20.44 16.11 2.08
N VAL A 133 20.48 15.53 3.27
CA VAL A 133 21.12 16.11 4.44
C VAL A 133 22.29 15.25 4.92
N GLY A 134 23.28 15.88 5.54
CA GLY A 134 24.47 15.19 6.06
C GLY A 134 24.23 14.56 7.43
N GLN A 135 25.24 13.84 7.95
CA GLN A 135 25.21 13.20 9.27
C GLN A 135 24.98 14.17 10.45
N GLY A 136 25.20 15.48 10.24
CA GLY A 136 24.94 16.53 11.23
C GLY A 136 23.47 16.93 11.37
N THR A 137 22.59 16.38 10.54
CA THR A 137 21.15 16.64 10.57
C THR A 137 20.40 15.41 11.05
N GLU A 138 19.66 15.55 12.15
CA GLU A 138 18.72 14.54 12.62
C GLU A 138 17.43 14.61 11.80
N VAL A 139 17.04 13.50 11.17
CA VAL A 139 15.74 13.38 10.48
C VAL A 139 14.85 12.40 11.23
N VAL A 140 13.85 12.94 11.93
CA VAL A 140 12.90 12.17 12.73
C VAL A 140 11.63 11.95 11.92
N TYR A 141 11.09 10.73 11.97
CA TYR A 141 9.80 10.41 11.37
C TYR A 141 8.78 10.01 12.42
N MET A 142 7.55 10.51 12.25
CA MET A 142 6.38 10.03 12.96
C MET A 142 5.13 10.17 12.07
N GLN A 143 4.32 9.13 11.94
CA GLN A 143 3.14 9.20 11.06
C GLN A 143 2.11 10.23 11.56
N GLY A 144 1.86 10.27 12.87
CA GLY A 144 1.00 11.24 13.54
C GLY A 144 -0.50 10.99 13.39
N VAL A 145 -0.98 10.80 12.16
CA VAL A 145 -2.37 10.46 11.81
C VAL A 145 -2.39 9.52 10.60
N ASP A 146 -3.46 8.75 10.46
CA ASP A 146 -3.76 8.07 9.19
C ASP A 146 -4.50 9.05 8.25
N TYR A 147 -4.85 8.61 7.05
CA TYR A 147 -5.51 9.46 6.07
C TYR A 147 -6.81 10.08 6.60
N ALA A 148 -7.63 9.30 7.31
CA ALA A 148 -8.92 9.75 7.84
C ALA A 148 -9.17 9.33 9.30
N SER A 149 -8.17 8.73 9.95
CA SER A 149 -8.20 8.34 11.36
C SER A 149 -7.15 9.09 12.15
N ASN A 150 -7.46 9.44 13.38
CA ASN A 150 -6.49 10.02 14.32
C ASN A 150 -5.70 8.94 15.05
N THR A 151 -5.92 7.66 14.74
CA THR A 151 -5.20 6.53 15.29
C THR A 151 -4.33 5.92 14.19
N VAL A 152 -3.05 5.72 14.51
CA VAL A 152 -2.07 5.03 13.68
C VAL A 152 -1.68 3.71 14.34
N TYR A 153 -1.24 2.75 13.52
CA TYR A 153 -0.86 1.42 13.96
C TYR A 153 0.63 1.23 13.69
N GLU A 154 1.46 1.39 14.72
CA GLU A 154 2.90 1.23 14.59
C GLU A 154 3.27 -0.25 14.68
N PRO A 155 4.07 -0.79 13.75
CA PRO A 155 4.47 -2.20 13.78
C PRO A 155 5.04 -2.61 15.14
N LEU A 156 4.50 -3.70 15.70
CA LEU A 156 4.98 -4.32 16.92
C LEU A 156 5.25 -5.80 16.66
N ASN A 157 6.52 -6.18 16.67
CA ASN A 157 6.88 -7.58 16.56
C ASN A 157 6.48 -8.33 17.84
N ILE A 158 5.46 -9.19 17.73
CA ILE A 158 4.97 -10.03 18.82
C ILE A 158 5.46 -11.49 18.73
N SER A 159 6.37 -11.82 17.80
CA SER A 159 6.75 -13.21 17.51
C SER A 159 7.36 -13.93 18.71
N LYS A 160 8.12 -13.21 19.54
CA LYS A 160 8.76 -13.76 20.75
C LYS A 160 7.76 -14.11 21.85
N GLN A 161 6.54 -13.56 21.78
CA GLN A 161 5.49 -13.78 22.77
C GLN A 161 4.50 -14.88 22.34
N LEU A 162 4.75 -15.53 21.20
CA LEU A 162 3.92 -16.60 20.66
C LEU A 162 4.57 -17.94 20.95
N THR A 163 3.79 -18.88 21.49
CA THR A 163 4.23 -20.25 21.74
C THR A 163 3.14 -21.25 21.43
N TYR A 164 3.50 -22.48 21.07
CA TYR A 164 2.56 -23.60 21.04
C TYR A 164 3.24 -24.80 21.69
N ASN A 165 2.60 -25.43 22.69
CA ASN A 165 3.20 -26.48 23.52
C ASN A 165 4.62 -26.12 24.01
N GLU A 166 4.78 -24.90 24.54
CA GLU A 166 6.04 -24.35 25.07
C GLU A 166 7.16 -24.15 24.03
N GLN A 167 6.90 -24.40 22.75
CA GLN A 167 7.83 -24.09 21.66
C GLN A 167 7.50 -22.74 21.01
N PRO A 168 8.49 -21.90 20.65
CA PRO A 168 8.25 -20.61 20.02
C PRO A 168 7.47 -20.69 18.70
N GLY A 169 6.52 -19.78 18.50
CA GLY A 169 5.75 -19.63 17.27
C GLY A 169 4.40 -20.34 17.25
N PHE A 170 4.00 -20.80 16.06
CA PHE A 170 2.71 -21.43 15.79
C PHE A 170 2.86 -22.93 15.50
N ARG A 171 1.88 -23.73 15.95
CA ARG A 171 1.58 -24.98 15.26
C ARG A 171 0.81 -24.66 13.98
N ALA A 172 1.36 -25.04 12.85
CA ALA A 172 0.74 -24.90 11.53
C ALA A 172 0.29 -26.26 11.02
N GLU A 173 -0.99 -26.34 10.64
CA GLU A 173 -1.60 -27.48 9.97
C GLU A 173 -1.98 -27.05 8.55
N TYR A 174 -1.50 -27.76 7.54
CA TYR A 174 -1.75 -27.47 6.13
C TYR A 174 -2.65 -28.53 5.52
N PHE A 175 -3.69 -28.10 4.81
CA PHE A 175 -4.74 -28.94 4.24
C PHE A 175 -4.77 -28.80 2.72
N LYS A 176 -5.17 -29.88 2.04
CA LYS A 176 -5.43 -29.85 0.61
C LYS A 176 -6.79 -29.18 0.36
N GLY A 177 -6.86 -28.26 -0.60
CA GLY A 177 -8.08 -27.50 -0.88
C GLY A 177 -8.32 -26.37 0.13
N ILE A 178 -9.37 -25.58 -0.12
CA ILE A 178 -9.61 -24.29 0.56
C ILE A 178 -10.56 -24.38 1.77
N ASP A 179 -11.06 -25.57 2.09
CA ASP A 179 -12.16 -25.75 3.04
C ASP A 179 -11.70 -26.18 4.45
N LEU A 180 -10.39 -26.28 4.72
CA LEU A 180 -9.82 -26.84 5.96
C LEU A 180 -10.37 -28.25 6.28
N ALA A 181 -10.66 -29.03 5.24
CA ALA A 181 -11.31 -30.33 5.35
C ALA A 181 -10.30 -31.50 5.34
N GLY A 182 -10.66 -32.58 6.04
CA GLY A 182 -9.85 -33.79 6.12
C GLY A 182 -8.66 -33.68 7.09
N ALA A 183 -7.75 -34.66 7.01
CA ALA A 183 -6.52 -34.66 7.80
C ALA A 183 -5.49 -33.68 7.19
N PRO A 184 -4.70 -32.99 8.02
CA PRO A 184 -3.63 -32.12 7.51
C PRO A 184 -2.58 -32.95 6.77
N VAL A 185 -2.15 -32.46 5.61
CA VAL A 185 -1.06 -33.03 4.80
C VAL A 185 0.27 -32.88 5.54
N VAL A 186 0.46 -31.73 6.19
CA VAL A 186 1.65 -31.43 6.99
C VAL A 186 1.24 -30.71 8.27
N THR A 187 1.83 -31.12 9.39
CA THR A 187 1.82 -30.38 10.65
C THR A 187 3.25 -30.03 11.03
N ARG A 188 3.52 -28.75 11.31
CA ARG A 188 4.87 -28.30 11.72
C ARG A 188 4.83 -27.08 12.61
N GLN A 189 5.96 -26.79 13.25
CA GLN A 189 6.16 -25.53 13.94
C GLN A 189 6.58 -24.43 12.94
N GLU A 190 6.02 -23.24 13.06
CA GLU A 190 6.40 -22.04 12.31
C GLU A 190 6.82 -20.95 13.30
N ALA A 191 8.02 -20.41 13.18
CA ALA A 191 8.51 -19.38 14.10
C ALA A 191 7.70 -18.07 14.03
N GLY A 192 7.02 -17.83 12.92
CA GLY A 192 6.14 -16.70 12.69
C GLY A 192 5.41 -16.84 11.36
N LEU A 193 4.53 -15.90 11.06
CA LEU A 193 3.80 -15.84 9.80
C LEU A 193 4.18 -14.53 9.10
N ASP A 194 5.12 -14.61 8.18
CA ASP A 194 5.49 -13.54 7.25
C ASP A 194 5.98 -14.22 5.97
N ARG A 195 5.10 -14.31 4.98
CA ARG A 195 5.30 -15.16 3.81
C ARG A 195 4.82 -14.46 2.55
N TYR A 196 5.69 -14.51 1.54
CA TYR A 196 5.40 -14.15 0.17
C TYR A 196 5.92 -15.27 -0.74
N LEU A 197 5.01 -15.96 -1.43
CA LEU A 197 5.34 -16.97 -2.45
C LEU A 197 4.87 -16.45 -3.80
N ALA A 198 5.82 -16.08 -4.66
CA ALA A 198 5.59 -15.24 -5.82
C ALA A 198 4.76 -15.89 -6.94
N ASN A 199 4.69 -17.22 -7.01
CA ASN A 199 4.02 -17.91 -8.11
C ASN A 199 3.52 -19.32 -7.77
N VAL A 200 2.69 -19.84 -8.67
CA VAL A 200 1.99 -21.14 -8.62
C VAL A 200 2.89 -22.38 -8.61
N LYS A 201 4.19 -22.24 -8.91
CA LYS A 201 5.14 -23.38 -8.90
C LYS A 201 5.85 -23.56 -7.56
N MET A 202 5.66 -22.64 -6.62
CA MET A 202 6.20 -22.79 -5.27
C MET A 202 5.32 -23.72 -4.46
N GLU A 203 5.91 -24.38 -3.47
CA GLU A 203 5.20 -25.22 -2.53
C GLU A 203 5.19 -24.56 -1.15
N VAL A 204 4.05 -24.62 -0.45
CA VAL A 204 3.94 -24.16 0.94
C VAL A 204 4.44 -25.22 1.93
N ALA A 205 4.42 -26.48 1.50
CA ALA A 205 4.99 -27.63 2.18
C ALA A 205 5.36 -28.67 1.12
N PRO A 206 6.34 -29.57 1.36
CA PRO A 206 6.70 -30.60 0.38
C PRO A 206 5.48 -31.35 -0.15
N GLY A 207 5.24 -31.28 -1.47
CA GLY A 207 4.10 -31.91 -2.13
C GLY A 207 2.75 -31.18 -1.98
N LEU A 208 2.75 -29.97 -1.43
CA LEU A 208 1.58 -29.10 -1.34
C LEU A 208 1.88 -27.75 -2.03
N PRO A 209 1.30 -27.51 -3.22
CA PRO A 209 1.44 -26.25 -3.94
C PRO A 209 1.02 -25.04 -3.09
N ALA A 210 1.62 -23.89 -3.38
CA ALA A 210 1.24 -22.58 -2.82
C ALA A 210 -0.04 -22.01 -3.48
N GLU A 211 -0.91 -22.89 -3.95
CA GLU A 211 -2.23 -22.60 -4.50
C GLU A 211 -3.21 -23.72 -4.10
N ASN A 212 -4.50 -23.40 -4.05
CA ASN A 212 -5.55 -24.33 -3.70
C ASN A 212 -5.28 -25.13 -2.40
N PHE A 213 -4.88 -24.41 -1.36
CA PHE A 213 -4.63 -24.96 -0.03
C PHE A 213 -5.29 -24.11 1.05
N SER A 214 -5.38 -24.66 2.24
CA SER A 214 -5.79 -23.93 3.43
C SER A 214 -4.90 -24.31 4.60
N ALA A 215 -4.80 -23.42 5.58
CA ALA A 215 -3.96 -23.61 6.74
C ALA A 215 -4.64 -23.13 8.02
N ARG A 216 -4.37 -23.86 9.10
CA ARG A 216 -4.75 -23.48 10.46
C ARG A 216 -3.48 -23.28 11.28
N TYR A 217 -3.39 -22.14 11.94
CA TYR A 217 -2.27 -21.77 12.79
C TYR A 217 -2.79 -21.57 14.21
N GLN A 218 -2.14 -22.20 15.18
CA GLN A 218 -2.49 -22.07 16.59
C GLN A 218 -1.28 -21.64 17.40
N ALA A 219 -1.47 -20.68 18.29
CA ALA A 219 -0.46 -20.24 19.25
C ALA A 219 -1.14 -19.70 20.51
N VAL A 220 -0.39 -19.65 21.60
CA VAL A 220 -0.69 -18.90 22.82
C VAL A 220 0.16 -17.63 22.78
N PHE A 221 -0.50 -16.48 22.78
CA PHE A 221 0.14 -15.18 22.91
C PHE A 221 0.19 -14.77 24.39
N THR A 222 1.38 -14.41 24.88
CA THR A 222 1.57 -13.93 26.25
C THR A 222 2.15 -12.51 26.23
N PRO A 223 1.33 -11.46 26.41
CA PRO A 223 1.77 -10.07 26.37
C PRO A 223 2.80 -9.77 27.45
N GLU A 224 3.82 -8.95 27.12
CA GLU A 224 4.80 -8.47 28.11
C GLU A 224 4.32 -7.22 28.87
N LYS A 225 3.34 -6.50 28.32
CA LYS A 225 2.85 -5.23 28.86
C LYS A 225 1.33 -5.21 28.87
N THR A 226 0.77 -4.57 29.89
CA THR A 226 -0.64 -4.21 29.92
C THR A 226 -0.83 -2.95 29.07
N GLN A 227 -1.54 -3.07 27.96
CA GLN A 227 -1.74 -1.98 26.99
C GLN A 227 -2.85 -2.31 26.00
N GLU A 228 -3.26 -1.30 25.22
CA GLU A 228 -4.03 -1.53 24.01
C GLU A 228 -3.10 -2.02 22.89
N LEU A 229 -3.53 -3.05 22.17
CA LEU A 229 -2.79 -3.68 21.08
C LEU A 229 -3.73 -3.93 19.91
N ALA A 230 -3.24 -3.88 18.68
CA ALA A 230 -3.92 -4.46 17.52
C ALA A 230 -3.24 -5.76 17.09
N LEU A 231 -4.01 -6.83 16.91
CA LEU A 231 -3.57 -8.02 16.17
C LEU A 231 -3.92 -7.84 14.70
N GLN A 232 -2.94 -7.89 13.81
CA GLN A 232 -3.10 -7.61 12.39
C GLN A 232 -2.83 -8.85 11.55
N ILE A 233 -3.69 -9.08 10.55
CA ILE A 233 -3.46 -10.03 9.46
C ILE A 233 -3.41 -9.24 8.16
N SER A 234 -2.32 -9.39 7.43
CA SER A 234 -2.23 -9.01 6.02
C SER A 234 -2.18 -10.27 5.19
N GLY A 235 -3.11 -10.46 4.27
CA GLY A 235 -3.08 -11.63 3.41
C GLY A 235 -3.86 -11.41 2.13
N ASP A 236 -3.54 -12.24 1.13
CA ASP A 236 -4.41 -12.39 -0.03
C ASP A 236 -5.46 -13.50 0.18
N ASP A 237 -6.52 -13.41 -0.61
CA ASP A 237 -7.69 -14.29 -0.53
C ASP A 237 -8.36 -14.26 0.86
N GLY A 238 -8.48 -15.41 1.53
CA GLY A 238 -9.36 -15.57 2.68
C GLY A 238 -8.61 -15.82 3.98
N TYR A 239 -8.93 -15.07 5.03
CA TYR A 239 -8.37 -15.32 6.36
C TYR A 239 -9.32 -14.93 7.49
N ARG A 240 -9.10 -15.54 8.66
CA ARG A 240 -9.85 -15.25 9.89
C ARG A 240 -8.96 -15.36 11.12
N LEU A 241 -9.30 -14.60 12.16
CA LEU A 241 -8.65 -14.67 13.47
C LEU A 241 -9.66 -14.99 14.55
N PHE A 242 -9.29 -15.90 15.42
CA PHE A 242 -9.99 -16.20 16.66
C PHE A 242 -9.07 -15.90 17.84
N VAL A 243 -9.63 -15.28 18.88
CA VAL A 243 -8.98 -15.04 20.17
C VAL A 243 -9.88 -15.69 21.22
N ASP A 244 -9.33 -16.66 21.97
CA ASP A 244 -10.07 -17.48 22.94
C ASP A 244 -11.38 -18.04 22.34
N ASP A 245 -11.25 -18.66 21.18
CA ASP A 245 -12.32 -19.25 20.35
C ASP A 245 -13.39 -18.28 19.82
N LYS A 246 -13.31 -16.99 20.14
CA LYS A 246 -14.18 -15.96 19.56
C LYS A 246 -13.63 -15.48 18.22
N LEU A 247 -14.43 -15.54 17.17
CA LEU A 247 -14.11 -14.95 15.86
C LEU A 247 -14.05 -13.42 15.98
N VAL A 248 -12.87 -12.84 15.71
CA VAL A 248 -12.62 -11.39 15.84
C VAL A 248 -12.25 -10.71 14.52
N ILE A 249 -11.78 -11.46 13.53
CA ILE A 249 -11.57 -11.00 12.15
C ILE A 249 -12.20 -12.04 11.22
N ASP A 250 -13.13 -11.61 10.36
CA ASP A 250 -13.71 -12.46 9.32
C ASP A 250 -13.55 -11.85 7.92
N ALA A 251 -12.53 -12.31 7.20
CA ALA A 251 -12.30 -12.00 5.80
C ALA A 251 -12.27 -13.29 4.96
N TRP A 252 -13.03 -14.33 5.34
CA TRP A 252 -12.94 -15.65 4.68
C TRP A 252 -13.36 -15.63 3.21
N LYS A 253 -14.28 -14.73 2.85
CA LYS A 253 -14.73 -14.51 1.46
C LYS A 253 -13.92 -13.42 0.75
N GLY A 254 -12.83 -12.96 1.36
CA GLY A 254 -11.93 -11.97 0.78
C GLY A 254 -11.35 -12.44 -0.55
N ARG A 255 -11.06 -11.48 -1.43
CA ARG A 255 -10.34 -11.68 -2.69
C ARG A 255 -9.23 -10.64 -2.75
N GLY A 256 -8.04 -11.07 -3.14
CA GLY A 256 -6.88 -10.19 -3.22
C GLY A 256 -6.34 -9.74 -1.86
N PHE A 257 -5.26 -8.95 -1.90
CA PHE A 257 -4.54 -8.55 -0.71
C PHE A 257 -5.33 -7.52 0.12
N SER A 258 -5.42 -7.75 1.42
CA SER A 258 -5.99 -6.82 2.38
C SER A 258 -5.30 -6.94 3.74
N THR A 259 -5.43 -5.91 4.56
CA THR A 259 -5.02 -5.93 5.97
C THR A 259 -6.24 -5.69 6.85
N ASN A 260 -6.57 -6.63 7.72
CA ASN A 260 -7.55 -6.43 8.78
C ASN A 260 -6.91 -6.59 10.16
N GLN A 261 -7.56 -6.03 11.15
CA GLN A 261 -7.01 -5.98 12.50
C GLN A 261 -8.10 -6.00 13.56
N HIS A 262 -7.73 -6.50 14.73
CA HIS A 262 -8.56 -6.50 15.92
C HIS A 262 -7.83 -5.78 17.05
N VAL A 263 -8.43 -4.67 17.53
CA VAL A 263 -7.93 -3.94 18.70
C VAL A 263 -8.50 -4.56 19.96
N LEU A 264 -7.62 -4.84 20.93
CA LEU A 264 -7.99 -5.38 22.23
C LEU A 264 -7.08 -4.83 23.33
N GLN A 265 -7.62 -4.78 24.54
CA GLN A 265 -6.83 -4.56 25.75
C GLN A 265 -6.18 -5.87 26.16
N VAL A 266 -4.87 -5.84 26.39
CA VAL A 266 -4.09 -7.00 26.85
C VAL A 266 -3.53 -6.73 28.24
N THR A 267 -3.40 -7.77 29.06
CA THR A 267 -2.77 -7.71 30.38
C THR A 267 -1.44 -8.45 30.34
N ALA A 268 -0.39 -7.87 30.92
CA ALA A 268 0.92 -8.52 31.00
C ALA A 268 0.80 -9.92 31.64
N GLY A 269 1.38 -10.94 31.00
CA GLY A 269 1.38 -12.33 31.46
C GLY A 269 0.07 -13.09 31.25
N GLN A 270 -1.03 -12.44 30.84
CA GLN A 270 -2.29 -13.12 30.56
C GLN A 270 -2.23 -13.84 29.21
N LYS A 271 -2.36 -15.17 29.23
CA LYS A 271 -2.35 -16.00 28.03
C LYS A 271 -3.63 -15.82 27.21
N LEU A 272 -3.46 -15.65 25.90
CA LEU A 272 -4.55 -15.58 24.91
C LEU A 272 -4.35 -16.69 23.87
N HIS A 273 -5.38 -17.50 23.64
CA HIS A 273 -5.35 -18.56 22.63
C HIS A 273 -5.70 -17.98 21.27
N LEU A 274 -4.74 -18.00 20.35
CA LEU A 274 -4.90 -17.54 18.99
C LEU A 274 -5.12 -18.72 18.05
N ARG A 275 -6.13 -18.61 17.19
CA ARG A 275 -6.29 -19.46 16.02
C ARG A 275 -6.46 -18.59 14.78
N LEU A 276 -5.54 -18.70 13.84
CA LEU A 276 -5.61 -18.07 12.53
C LEU A 276 -5.97 -19.14 11.51
N GLU A 277 -6.92 -18.84 10.63
CA GLU A 277 -7.27 -19.67 9.49
C GLU A 277 -7.00 -18.89 8.20
N TYR A 278 -6.45 -19.56 7.20
CA TYR A 278 -6.10 -18.99 5.91
C TYR A 278 -6.50 -19.95 4.79
N LEU A 279 -7.00 -19.42 3.69
CA LEU A 279 -7.16 -20.13 2.43
C LEU A 279 -6.47 -19.37 1.32
N GLN A 280 -5.97 -20.14 0.36
CA GLN A 280 -5.33 -19.65 -0.84
C GLN A 280 -5.98 -20.33 -2.04
N VAL A 281 -6.51 -19.54 -2.97
CA VAL A 281 -7.21 -20.07 -4.14
C VAL A 281 -6.26 -20.18 -5.32
N ASP A 282 -5.59 -19.10 -5.71
CA ASP A 282 -4.75 -19.06 -6.91
C ASP A 282 -3.56 -18.09 -6.83
N ARG A 283 -2.64 -18.21 -7.80
CA ARG A 283 -1.52 -17.28 -8.08
C ARG A 283 -0.40 -17.26 -7.02
N ARG A 284 -0.45 -16.32 -6.10
CA ARG A 284 0.63 -16.00 -5.14
C ARG A 284 0.09 -16.12 -3.74
N THR A 285 0.90 -16.58 -2.78
CA THR A 285 0.51 -16.65 -1.37
C THR A 285 1.13 -15.49 -0.62
N ILE A 286 0.29 -14.68 0.01
CA ILE A 286 0.72 -13.61 0.92
C ILE A 286 0.02 -13.83 2.25
N LEU A 287 0.81 -13.98 3.32
CA LEU A 287 0.29 -14.05 4.68
C LEU A 287 1.29 -13.45 5.65
N LYS A 288 0.84 -12.48 6.43
CA LYS A 288 1.57 -11.90 7.54
C LYS A 288 0.66 -11.75 8.75
N PHE A 289 1.11 -12.21 9.90
CA PHE A 289 0.49 -11.94 11.19
C PHE A 289 1.46 -11.16 12.07
N THR A 290 1.00 -10.06 12.63
CA THR A 290 1.82 -9.20 13.49
C THR A 290 0.99 -8.48 14.54
N GLY A 291 1.65 -7.85 15.50
CA GLY A 291 1.02 -6.90 16.39
C GLY A 291 1.24 -5.48 15.88
N ALA A 292 0.42 -4.54 16.36
CA ALA A 292 0.70 -3.13 16.21
C ALA A 292 0.33 -2.37 17.49
N LYS A 293 1.15 -1.38 17.86
CA LYS A 293 0.79 -0.43 18.91
C LYS A 293 -0.30 0.47 18.37
N VAL A 294 -1.35 0.66 19.16
CA VAL A 294 -2.43 1.58 18.85
C VAL A 294 -2.03 2.97 19.35
N VAL A 295 -1.68 3.86 18.44
CA VAL A 295 -1.20 5.20 18.76
C VAL A 295 -2.22 6.23 18.32
N THR A 296 -2.95 6.79 19.28
CA THR A 296 -3.88 7.89 19.02
C THR A 296 -3.16 9.23 19.08
N MET A 297 -3.47 10.10 18.13
CA MET A 297 -2.95 11.45 18.04
C MET A 297 -3.17 12.20 19.36
N ASN A 298 -2.08 12.73 19.91
CA ASN A 298 -2.08 13.50 21.14
C ASN A 298 -1.30 14.80 20.91
N ALA A 299 -1.98 15.94 20.99
CA ALA A 299 -1.40 17.24 20.69
C ALA A 299 -0.15 17.56 21.53
N ALA A 300 -0.16 17.24 22.83
CA ALA A 300 0.98 17.49 23.71
C ALA A 300 2.20 16.64 23.30
N ASN A 301 1.99 15.37 22.96
CA ASN A 301 3.06 14.49 22.49
C ASN A 301 3.62 14.93 21.13
N ILE A 302 2.76 15.36 20.18
CA ILE A 302 3.20 15.92 18.90
C ILE A 302 4.06 17.17 19.15
N LEU A 303 3.55 18.13 19.93
CA LEU A 303 4.26 19.37 20.24
C LEU A 303 5.60 19.12 20.93
N ALA A 304 5.66 18.16 21.84
CA ALA A 304 6.90 17.77 22.51
C ALA A 304 7.95 17.22 21.53
N GLN A 305 7.53 16.47 20.51
CA GLN A 305 8.42 15.88 19.50
C GLN A 305 8.94 16.90 18.48
N VAL A 306 8.19 17.97 18.23
CA VAL A 306 8.57 19.01 17.25
C VAL A 306 9.17 20.29 17.87
N ARG A 307 9.27 20.37 19.21
CA ARG A 307 9.69 21.58 19.94
C ARG A 307 11.05 22.14 19.50
N ASP A 308 11.97 21.25 19.14
CA ASP A 308 13.36 21.53 18.76
C ASP A 308 13.60 21.33 17.26
N ALA A 309 12.54 21.12 16.47
CA ALA A 309 12.64 21.07 15.03
C ALA A 309 13.07 22.44 14.47
N ASP A 310 13.98 22.43 13.50
CA ASP A 310 14.28 23.62 12.71
C ASP A 310 13.29 23.76 11.54
N ALA A 311 12.79 22.63 11.02
CA ALA A 311 11.75 22.57 10.02
C ALA A 311 10.84 21.35 10.22
N ILE A 312 9.57 21.50 9.88
CA ILE A 312 8.58 20.42 9.89
C ILE A 312 8.10 20.21 8.46
N VAL A 313 8.16 18.96 7.96
CA VAL A 313 7.63 18.58 6.66
C VAL A 313 6.48 17.59 6.88
N PHE A 314 5.24 18.02 6.66
CA PHE A 314 4.08 17.14 6.69
C PHE A 314 3.77 16.65 5.29
N VAL A 315 3.97 15.36 5.03
CA VAL A 315 3.68 14.67 3.77
C VAL A 315 2.33 13.98 3.88
N GLY A 316 1.30 14.61 3.32
CA GLY A 316 -0.10 14.20 3.46
C GLY A 316 -0.84 14.17 2.14
N GLY A 317 -2.17 14.31 2.22
CA GLY A 317 -3.06 14.20 1.08
C GLY A 317 -3.90 12.91 1.14
N ILE A 318 -4.07 12.26 0.00
CA ILE A 318 -4.88 11.05 -0.14
C ILE A 318 -4.04 9.91 -0.71
N SER A 319 -4.64 8.75 -0.94
CA SER A 319 -3.94 7.56 -1.41
C SER A 319 -4.82 6.74 -2.36
N PRO A 320 -4.20 5.88 -3.19
CA PRO A 320 -4.92 4.89 -4.00
C PRO A 320 -5.76 3.89 -3.18
N LYS A 321 -5.61 3.86 -1.85
CA LYS A 321 -6.47 3.10 -0.93
C LYS A 321 -7.80 3.81 -0.61
N LEU A 322 -7.93 5.08 -0.96
CA LEU A 322 -9.13 5.89 -0.72
C LEU A 322 -9.79 6.34 -2.01
N GLU A 323 -9.01 6.60 -3.06
CA GLU A 323 -9.51 6.90 -4.40
C GLU A 323 -9.14 5.81 -5.41
N GLY A 324 -10.14 5.35 -6.17
CA GLY A 324 -9.97 4.26 -7.12
C GLY A 324 -11.30 3.72 -7.63
N GLU A 325 -11.23 2.79 -8.57
CA GLU A 325 -12.40 2.20 -9.22
C GLU A 325 -13.07 1.16 -8.33
N GLU A 326 -14.39 1.30 -8.13
CA GLU A 326 -15.27 0.31 -7.49
C GLU A 326 -14.72 -0.26 -6.16
N MET A 327 -14.29 0.61 -5.26
CA MET A 327 -13.67 0.22 -3.99
C MET A 327 -14.68 0.08 -2.86
N ASN A 328 -14.39 -0.78 -1.86
CA ASN A 328 -15.18 -0.85 -0.63
C ASN A 328 -14.68 0.15 0.45
N VAL A 329 -14.57 1.43 0.08
CA VAL A 329 -14.13 2.51 0.99
C VAL A 329 -15.35 3.14 1.68
N LYS A 330 -15.36 3.12 3.01
CA LYS A 330 -16.43 3.69 3.87
C LYS A 330 -15.83 4.66 4.89
N VAL A 331 -15.24 5.72 4.37
CA VAL A 331 -14.49 6.71 5.15
C VAL A 331 -15.12 8.09 4.90
N PRO A 332 -15.27 8.97 5.90
CA PRO A 332 -15.81 10.32 5.67
C PRO A 332 -15.09 11.04 4.54
N GLY A 333 -15.86 11.52 3.56
CA GLY A 333 -15.34 12.15 2.35
C GLY A 333 -15.17 11.22 1.14
N PHE A 334 -15.46 9.92 1.29
CA PHE A 334 -15.32 8.91 0.24
C PHE A 334 -16.52 7.95 0.19
N SER A 335 -16.86 7.48 -1.00
CA SER A 335 -17.92 6.48 -1.23
C SER A 335 -17.56 5.65 -2.46
N GLY A 336 -17.29 4.35 -2.29
CA GLY A 336 -17.03 3.49 -3.46
C GLY A 336 -15.66 3.73 -4.13
N GLY A 337 -14.76 4.49 -3.50
CA GLY A 337 -13.56 5.02 -4.13
C GLY A 337 -13.75 6.41 -4.77
N ASP A 338 -14.99 6.88 -4.94
CA ASP A 338 -15.28 8.25 -5.31
C ASP A 338 -15.12 9.20 -4.13
N ARG A 339 -14.74 10.45 -4.41
CA ARG A 339 -14.67 11.51 -3.39
C ARG A 339 -15.99 12.25 -3.31
N THR A 340 -16.57 12.30 -2.12
CA THR A 340 -17.80 13.08 -1.84
C THR A 340 -17.50 14.51 -1.41
N THR A 341 -16.22 14.82 -1.17
CA THR A 341 -15.70 16.16 -0.91
C THR A 341 -14.32 16.30 -1.53
N ILE A 342 -13.97 17.51 -1.96
CA ILE A 342 -12.63 17.82 -2.47
C ILE A 342 -11.65 18.21 -1.35
N GLY A 343 -12.12 18.38 -0.11
CA GLY A 343 -11.28 18.87 0.99
C GLY A 343 -10.22 17.85 1.42
N LEU A 344 -9.09 18.36 1.93
CA LEU A 344 -8.13 17.53 2.67
C LEU A 344 -8.85 16.81 3.82
N PRO A 345 -8.57 15.51 4.09
CA PRO A 345 -9.19 14.82 5.20
C PRO A 345 -9.01 15.58 6.52
N GLN A 346 -10.12 15.84 7.21
CA GLN A 346 -10.15 16.77 8.35
C GLN A 346 -9.18 16.41 9.48
N VAL A 347 -8.84 15.14 9.65
CA VAL A 347 -7.89 14.70 10.66
C VAL A 347 -6.47 15.22 10.39
N GLN A 348 -6.08 15.34 9.12
CA GLN A 348 -4.80 15.90 8.73
C GLN A 348 -4.78 17.41 8.98
N THR A 349 -5.86 18.14 8.63
CA THR A 349 -6.02 19.55 9.00
C THR A 349 -5.94 19.78 10.52
N LYS A 350 -6.53 18.89 11.34
CA LYS A 350 -6.43 18.96 12.81
C LYS A 350 -4.98 18.80 13.29
N LEU A 351 -4.22 17.85 12.74
CA LEU A 351 -2.80 17.71 13.06
C LEU A 351 -1.99 18.92 12.60
N LEU A 352 -2.22 19.43 11.39
CA LEU A 352 -1.53 20.61 10.86
C LEU A 352 -1.79 21.86 11.72
N LYS A 353 -2.99 22.04 12.28
CA LYS A 353 -3.29 23.07 13.29
C LYS A 353 -2.41 22.96 14.53
N VAL A 354 -2.20 21.73 15.02
CA VAL A 354 -1.32 21.48 16.17
C VAL A 354 0.13 21.79 15.81
N LEU A 355 0.60 21.32 14.65
CA LEU A 355 1.96 21.63 14.18
C LEU A 355 2.17 23.13 14.01
N HIS A 356 1.20 23.85 13.42
CA HIS A 356 1.26 25.30 13.28
C HIS A 356 1.36 26.03 14.62
N SER A 357 0.64 25.55 15.64
CA SER A 357 0.68 26.15 16.99
C SER A 357 2.05 26.05 17.67
N SER A 358 2.98 25.23 17.17
CA SER A 358 4.36 25.17 17.65
C SER A 358 5.19 26.41 17.31
N GLY A 359 4.74 27.26 16.38
CA GLY A 359 5.51 28.40 15.87
C GLY A 359 6.68 28.02 14.95
N LYS A 360 6.87 26.72 14.65
CA LYS A 360 7.88 26.23 13.71
C LYS A 360 7.38 26.36 12.27
N PRO A 361 8.29 26.55 11.28
CA PRO A 361 7.90 26.52 9.88
C PRO A 361 7.41 25.12 9.49
N VAL A 362 6.18 25.05 8.99
CA VAL A 362 5.54 23.80 8.53
C VAL A 362 5.39 23.86 7.02
N VAL A 363 6.04 22.92 6.32
CA VAL A 363 5.85 22.69 4.89
C VAL A 363 4.83 21.58 4.71
N LEU A 364 3.77 21.84 3.93
CA LEU A 364 2.82 20.82 3.51
C LEU A 364 3.23 20.27 2.13
N ALA A 365 3.62 19.00 2.09
CA ALA A 365 3.82 18.26 0.85
C ALA A 365 2.59 17.38 0.58
N LEU A 366 1.87 17.67 -0.49
CA LEU A 366 0.67 16.95 -0.91
C LEU A 366 1.04 15.83 -1.88
N MET A 367 0.50 14.64 -1.62
CA MET A 367 0.43 13.55 -2.56
C MET A 367 -1.03 13.19 -2.79
N THR A 368 -1.46 13.23 -4.05
CA THR A 368 -2.86 13.09 -4.46
C THR A 368 -2.93 12.73 -5.94
N GLY A 369 -3.92 11.93 -6.35
CA GLY A 369 -4.21 11.66 -7.76
C GLY A 369 -5.11 12.71 -8.40
N SER A 370 -5.65 13.64 -7.61
CA SER A 370 -6.64 14.63 -8.05
C SER A 370 -6.60 15.92 -7.24
N ALA A 371 -7.40 16.93 -7.61
CA ALA A 371 -7.41 18.22 -6.92
C ALA A 371 -7.85 18.10 -5.45
N LEU A 372 -7.12 18.73 -4.52
CA LEU A 372 -7.49 18.83 -3.09
C LEU A 372 -7.68 20.28 -2.67
N GLY A 373 -8.79 20.56 -1.98
CA GLY A 373 -9.08 21.83 -1.34
C GLY A 373 -8.38 21.92 0.01
N THR A 374 -7.52 22.93 0.18
CA THR A 374 -6.70 23.14 1.39
C THR A 374 -6.84 24.57 1.94
N PRO A 375 -8.06 25.07 2.22
CA PRO A 375 -8.29 26.48 2.52
C PRO A 375 -7.63 26.94 3.82
N TRP A 376 -7.68 26.11 4.87
CA TRP A 376 -7.05 26.45 6.15
C TRP A 376 -5.52 26.41 6.00
N GLU A 377 -4.99 25.40 5.33
CA GLU A 377 -3.56 25.22 5.13
C GLU A 377 -2.99 26.36 4.27
N ALA A 378 -3.67 26.75 3.20
CA ALA A 378 -3.26 27.87 2.35
C ALA A 378 -3.23 29.21 3.12
N ALA A 379 -4.16 29.41 4.06
CA ALA A 379 -4.20 30.62 4.87
C ALA A 379 -3.15 30.66 5.99
N ASN A 380 -2.68 29.51 6.49
CA ASN A 380 -1.89 29.46 7.74
C ASN A 380 -0.49 28.87 7.60
N LEU A 381 -0.23 28.02 6.60
CA LEU A 381 1.08 27.40 6.40
C LEU A 381 1.93 28.26 5.45
N PRO A 382 3.24 28.41 5.71
CA PRO A 382 4.09 29.25 4.89
C PRO A 382 4.49 28.59 3.55
N ALA A 383 4.45 27.27 3.43
CA ALA A 383 4.78 26.58 2.18
C ALA A 383 3.89 25.37 1.90
N ILE A 384 3.48 25.22 0.64
CA ILE A 384 2.70 24.09 0.13
C ILE A 384 3.27 23.67 -1.22
N VAL A 385 3.57 22.38 -1.36
CA VAL A 385 4.03 21.75 -2.59
C VAL A 385 3.16 20.53 -2.90
N ASN A 386 2.88 20.26 -4.17
CA ASN A 386 2.17 19.07 -4.62
C ASN A 386 3.07 18.22 -5.49
N SER A 387 3.32 16.97 -5.07
CA SER A 387 4.17 16.00 -5.79
C SER A 387 3.37 14.87 -6.45
N TRP A 388 2.04 14.91 -6.39
CA TRP A 388 1.14 13.90 -6.97
C TRP A 388 1.50 12.46 -6.53
N TYR A 389 1.14 11.49 -7.36
CA TYR A 389 1.68 10.12 -7.37
C TYR A 389 2.77 10.04 -8.43
N GLY A 390 3.94 10.60 -8.14
CA GLY A 390 5.03 10.82 -9.12
C GLY A 390 5.86 9.58 -9.53
N GLY A 391 5.40 8.37 -9.20
CA GLY A 391 6.09 7.12 -9.53
C GLY A 391 7.31 6.83 -8.65
N GLN A 392 8.17 5.91 -9.13
CA GLN A 392 9.27 5.32 -8.34
C GLN A 392 10.30 6.33 -7.80
N ALA A 393 10.37 7.52 -8.39
CA ALA A 393 11.32 8.57 -8.05
C ALA A 393 10.66 9.80 -7.39
N ALA A 394 9.39 9.71 -6.95
CA ALA A 394 8.65 10.86 -6.44
C ALA A 394 9.26 11.43 -5.15
N GLY A 395 9.73 10.58 -4.23
CA GLY A 395 10.41 11.02 -3.02
C GLY A 395 11.71 11.77 -3.30
N THR A 396 12.51 11.31 -4.26
CA THR A 396 13.71 12.02 -4.73
C THR A 396 13.34 13.38 -5.33
N ALA A 397 12.35 13.43 -6.22
CA ALA A 397 11.91 14.66 -6.87
C ALA A 397 11.36 15.70 -5.87
N LEU A 398 10.54 15.25 -4.92
CA LEU A 398 10.05 16.11 -3.83
C LEU A 398 11.21 16.65 -2.99
N ALA A 399 12.17 15.80 -2.63
CA ALA A 399 13.34 16.22 -1.88
C ALA A 399 14.24 17.20 -2.67
N ASP A 400 14.41 17.00 -3.98
CA ASP A 400 15.13 17.95 -4.84
C ASP A 400 14.50 19.35 -4.77
N VAL A 401 13.18 19.45 -4.85
CA VAL A 401 12.45 20.72 -4.75
C VAL A 401 12.54 21.31 -3.34
N LEU A 402 12.34 20.48 -2.30
CA LEU A 402 12.40 20.96 -0.91
C LEU A 402 13.76 21.57 -0.57
N PHE A 403 14.86 21.07 -1.13
CA PHE A 403 16.21 21.55 -0.85
C PHE A 403 16.82 22.42 -1.96
N GLY A 404 16.06 22.73 -3.02
CA GLY A 404 16.50 23.62 -4.11
C GLY A 404 17.49 23.01 -5.09
N ASP A 405 17.64 21.68 -5.11
CA ASP A 405 18.40 20.97 -6.15
C ASP A 405 17.63 20.93 -7.49
N TYR A 406 16.34 21.24 -7.46
CA TYR A 406 15.48 21.46 -8.62
C TYR A 406 14.54 22.64 -8.37
N ASN A 407 14.33 23.48 -9.39
CA ASN A 407 13.41 24.61 -9.32
C ASN A 407 12.08 24.22 -10.01
N PRO A 408 10.98 24.07 -9.26
CA PRO A 408 9.68 23.60 -9.78
C PRO A 408 8.94 24.64 -10.63
#